data_AF-A0A937DV65-F1
#
_entry.id   AF-A0A937DV65-F1
#
_cell.length_a   1.000
_cell.length_b   1.000
_cell.length_c   1.000
_cell.angle_alpha   90.00
_cell.angle_beta   90.00
_cell.angle_gamma   90.00
#
_symmetry.space_group_name_H-M   'P 1'
#
loop_
_entity.id
_entity.type
_entity.pdbx_description
1 polymer ?
#
loop_
_entity_poly.entity_id
_entity_poly.type
_entity_poly.pdbx_seq_one_letter_code
_entity_poly.pdbx_strand_id
1 'polypeptide(L)'
;VEQAIEAVVQKFVSAGLLDDRAFAQTKARSLHRRGMSGRLTRQRLQAAGVDGETVDKAMAGLDDELGTDPATRELQAAAAFARRRRLGPWRAKDREENRTRDLASLARAGFAYDLARKVIDAKDTDALDEV
;
A
#
# COMPACT_ATOMS: atom_id res chain seq x y z
N VAL A 1 -1.19 29.55 23.78
CA VAL A 1 -1.08 28.07 23.69
C VAL A 1 -0.47 27.66 22.36
N GLU A 2 -0.99 28.12 21.22
CA GLU A 2 -0.47 27.81 19.87
C GLU A 2 1.03 28.12 19.69
N GLN A 3 1.50 29.31 20.10
CA GLN A 3 2.93 29.65 20.07
C GLN A 3 3.80 28.71 20.92
N ALA A 4 3.28 28.21 22.04
CA ALA A 4 4.00 27.27 22.89
C ALA A 4 4.07 25.86 22.26
N ILE A 5 3.01 25.46 21.54
CA ILE A 5 2.99 24.22 20.75
C ILE A 5 4.03 24.30 19.63
N GLU A 6 4.03 25.40 18.86
CA GLU A 6 4.98 25.60 17.77
C GLU A 6 6.44 25.55 18.24
N ALA A 7 6.76 26.22 19.36
CA ALA A 7 8.09 26.18 19.94
C ALA A 7 8.54 24.75 20.32
N VAL A 8 7.63 23.92 20.84
CA VAL A 8 7.92 22.52 21.18
C VAL A 8 8.10 21.68 19.91
N VAL A 9 7.24 21.85 18.91
CA VAL A 9 7.34 21.16 17.61
C VAL A 9 8.68 21.47 16.96
N GLN A 10 9.05 22.75 16.85
CA GLN A 10 10.33 23.18 16.27
C GLN A 10 11.53 22.59 17.03
N LYS A 11 11.49 22.57 18.37
CA LYS A 11 12.52 21.92 19.17
C LYS A 11 12.67 20.44 18.81
N PHE A 12 11.56 19.73 18.62
CA PHE A 12 11.59 18.29 18.33
C PHE A 12 12.04 18.01 16.88
N VAL A 13 11.62 18.84 15.93
CA VAL A 13 12.10 18.79 14.54
C VAL A 13 13.60 19.05 14.48
N SER A 14 14.10 20.09 15.16
CA SER A 14 15.54 20.41 15.20
C SER A 14 16.38 19.32 15.87
N ALA A 15 15.78 18.56 16.81
CA ALA A 15 16.42 17.42 17.46
C ALA A 15 16.31 16.12 16.66
N GLY A 16 15.66 16.13 15.48
CA GLY A 16 15.42 14.95 14.64
C GLY A 16 14.43 13.95 15.23
N LEU A 17 13.64 14.36 16.24
CA LEU A 17 12.64 13.50 16.89
C LEU A 17 11.31 13.48 16.13
N LEU A 18 11.06 14.51 15.33
CA LEU A 18 9.92 14.59 14.39
C LEU A 18 10.47 14.76 12.97
N ASP A 19 10.12 13.80 12.11
CA ASP A 19 10.49 13.79 10.69
C ASP A 19 9.37 13.14 9.88
N ASP A 20 8.60 13.97 9.17
CA ASP A 20 7.47 13.54 8.35
C ASP A 20 7.93 12.69 7.16
N ARG A 21 9.15 12.90 6.64
CA ARG A 21 9.70 12.13 5.52
C ARG A 21 10.02 10.71 5.98
N ALA A 22 10.75 10.58 7.09
CA ALA A 22 11.08 9.29 7.67
C ALA A 22 9.81 8.52 8.10
N PHE A 23 8.83 9.23 8.66
CA PHE A 23 7.51 8.69 8.98
C PHE A 23 6.80 8.18 7.73
N ALA A 24 6.70 9.00 6.68
CA ALA A 24 5.98 8.66 5.45
C ALA A 24 6.58 7.45 4.74
N GLN A 25 7.91 7.39 4.60
CA GLN A 25 8.61 6.25 4.01
C GLN A 25 8.36 4.95 4.80
N THR A 26 8.55 5.00 6.12
CA THR A 26 8.35 3.82 6.98
C THR A 26 6.90 3.34 6.96
N LYS A 27 5.95 4.28 6.95
CA LYS A 27 4.53 3.97 6.88
C LYS A 27 4.15 3.38 5.52
N ALA A 28 4.65 3.94 4.41
CA ALA A 28 4.43 3.44 3.06
C ALA A 28 4.92 1.98 2.92
N ARG A 29 6.16 1.70 3.34
CA ARG A 29 6.71 0.32 3.41
C ARG A 29 5.81 -0.63 4.18
N SER A 30 5.39 -0.22 5.38
CA SER A 30 4.54 -1.03 6.26
C SER A 30 3.17 -1.33 5.61
N LEU A 31 2.58 -0.35 4.95
CA LEU A 31 1.30 -0.48 4.27
C LEU A 31 1.42 -1.39 3.03
N HIS A 32 2.46 -1.21 2.22
CA HIS A 32 2.72 -2.04 1.05
C HIS A 32 2.89 -3.52 1.43
N ARG A 33 3.72 -3.84 2.44
CA ARG A 33 3.88 -5.22 2.95
C ARG A 33 2.58 -5.85 3.44
N ARG A 34 1.60 -5.05 3.87
CA ARG A 34 0.27 -5.53 4.29
C ARG A 34 -0.69 -5.75 3.11
N GLY A 35 -0.26 -5.48 1.89
CA GLY A 35 -1.06 -5.50 0.67
C GLY A 35 -2.03 -4.33 0.57
N MET A 36 -1.60 -3.14 0.96
CA MET A 36 -2.41 -1.92 0.76
C MET A 36 -2.11 -1.33 -0.61
N SER A 37 -3.16 -0.95 -1.34
CA SER A 37 -3.03 -0.20 -2.60
C SER A 37 -2.26 1.10 -2.42
N GLY A 38 -1.60 1.57 -3.47
CA GLY A 38 -0.96 2.89 -3.50
C GLY A 38 -1.96 3.99 -3.20
N ARG A 39 -3.20 3.86 -3.69
CA ARG A 39 -4.29 4.80 -3.39
C ARG A 39 -4.61 4.88 -1.90
N LEU A 40 -4.85 3.76 -1.23
CA LEU A 40 -5.11 3.76 0.22
C LEU A 40 -3.88 4.16 1.04
N THR A 41 -2.68 3.87 0.54
CA THR A 41 -1.43 4.28 1.18
C THR A 41 -1.32 5.80 1.20
N ARG A 42 -1.51 6.46 0.06
CA ARG A 42 -1.55 7.92 -0.07
C ARG A 42 -2.61 8.54 0.86
N GLN A 43 -3.83 8.01 0.84
CA GLN A 43 -4.91 8.50 1.71
C GLN A 43 -4.57 8.39 3.20
N ARG A 44 -3.92 7.30 3.63
CA ARG A 44 -3.53 7.11 5.03
C ARG A 44 -2.42 8.05 5.48
N LEU A 45 -1.50 8.40 4.58
CA LEU A 45 -0.45 9.37 4.87
C LEU A 45 -1.03 10.78 4.98
N GLN A 46 -1.89 11.17 4.04
CA GLN A 46 -2.59 12.45 4.07
C GLN A 46 -3.47 12.60 5.31
N ALA A 47 -4.20 11.54 5.70
CA ALA A 47 -4.98 11.53 6.94
C ALA A 47 -4.12 11.63 8.21
N ALA A 48 -2.82 11.31 8.13
CA ALA A 48 -1.87 11.50 9.21
C ALA A 48 -1.23 12.90 9.21
N GLY A 49 -1.63 13.79 8.30
CA GLY A 49 -1.12 15.16 8.20
C GLY A 49 0.10 15.32 7.29
N VAL A 50 0.56 14.26 6.62
CA VAL A 50 1.70 14.34 5.69
C VAL A 50 1.28 15.09 4.44
N ASP A 51 2.07 16.09 4.05
CA ASP A 51 1.82 16.90 2.86
C ASP A 51 1.96 16.09 1.55
N GLY A 52 1.36 16.59 0.47
CA GLY A 52 1.31 15.90 -0.82
C GLY A 52 2.69 15.62 -1.42
N GLU A 53 3.64 16.54 -1.31
CA GLU A 53 4.98 16.39 -1.86
C GLU A 53 5.77 15.32 -1.10
N THR A 54 5.66 15.29 0.23
CA THR A 54 6.27 14.24 1.05
C THR A 54 5.63 12.87 0.79
N VAL A 55 4.32 12.81 0.54
CA VAL A 55 3.64 11.58 0.10
C VAL A 55 4.18 11.10 -1.24
N ASP A 56 4.30 11.98 -2.23
CA ASP A 56 4.82 11.63 -3.55
C ASP A 56 6.25 11.10 -3.47
N LYS A 57 7.11 11.77 -2.71
CA LYS A 57 8.50 11.33 -2.45
C LYS A 57 8.56 9.99 -1.72
N ALA A 58 7.68 9.75 -0.75
CA ALA A 58 7.63 8.48 -0.03
C ALA A 58 7.19 7.32 -0.93
N MET A 59 6.26 7.57 -1.86
CA MET A 59 5.81 6.56 -2.83
C MET A 59 6.90 6.29 -3.89
N ALA A 60 7.55 7.32 -4.41
CA ALA A 60 8.66 7.16 -5.35
C ALA A 60 9.86 6.45 -4.71
N GLY A 61 10.24 6.84 -3.48
CA GLY A 61 11.31 6.16 -2.74
C GLY A 61 10.97 4.70 -2.40
N LEU A 62 9.69 4.35 -2.26
CA LEU A 62 9.27 2.96 -2.13
C LEU A 62 9.43 2.19 -3.44
N ASP A 63 9.09 2.80 -4.58
CA ASP A 63 9.31 2.20 -5.90
C ASP A 63 10.82 1.96 -6.14
N ASP A 64 11.67 2.93 -5.81
CA ASP A 64 13.14 2.81 -5.88
C ASP A 64 13.69 1.71 -4.95
N GLU A 65 13.22 1.64 -3.70
CA GLU A 65 13.64 0.62 -2.72
C GLU A 65 13.28 -0.80 -3.18
N LEU A 66 12.14 -0.96 -3.83
CA LEU A 66 11.68 -2.23 -4.39
C LEU A 66 12.30 -2.54 -5.76
N GLY A 67 13.01 -1.60 -6.38
CA GLY A 67 13.55 -1.73 -7.74
C GLY A 67 12.45 -1.93 -8.78
N THR A 68 11.32 -1.23 -8.63
CA THR A 68 10.10 -1.51 -9.39
C THR A 68 9.43 -0.23 -9.88
N ASP A 69 8.39 -0.36 -10.70
CA ASP A 69 7.53 0.74 -11.13
C ASP A 69 6.19 0.76 -10.36
N PRO A 70 5.42 1.86 -10.41
CA PRO A 70 4.16 1.95 -9.68
C PRO A 70 3.12 0.86 -10.00
N ALA A 71 3.08 0.36 -11.24
CA ALA A 71 2.14 -0.68 -11.67
C ALA A 71 2.56 -2.05 -11.13
N THR A 72 3.85 -2.36 -11.18
CA THR A 72 4.45 -3.58 -10.65
C THR A 72 4.33 -3.61 -9.12
N ARG A 73 4.65 -2.51 -8.42
CA ARG A 73 4.37 -2.35 -6.97
C ARG A 73 2.90 -2.62 -6.63
N GLU A 74 1.98 -2.11 -7.44
CA GLU A 74 0.54 -2.28 -7.20
C GLU A 74 0.11 -3.75 -7.35
N LEU A 75 0.66 -4.46 -8.33
CA LEU A 75 0.44 -5.90 -8.50
C LEU A 75 0.96 -6.69 -7.31
N GLN A 76 2.19 -6.42 -6.86
CA GLN A 76 2.79 -7.06 -5.69
C GLN A 76 1.94 -6.83 -4.44
N ALA A 77 1.44 -5.61 -4.23
CA ALA A 77 0.54 -5.30 -3.13
C ALA A 77 -0.80 -6.06 -3.23
N ALA A 78 -1.38 -6.16 -4.43
CA ALA A 78 -2.63 -6.89 -4.66
C ALA A 78 -2.45 -8.40 -4.43
N ALA A 79 -1.36 -8.99 -4.92
CA ALA A 79 -0.98 -10.39 -4.68
C ALA A 79 -0.77 -10.65 -3.18
N ALA A 80 -0.01 -9.80 -2.48
CA ALA A 80 0.19 -9.90 -1.03
C ALA A 80 -1.14 -9.82 -0.25
N PHE A 81 -2.06 -8.95 -0.68
CA PHE A 81 -3.39 -8.86 -0.08
C PHE A 81 -4.20 -10.15 -0.29
N ALA A 82 -4.26 -10.63 -1.54
CA ALA A 82 -4.99 -11.84 -1.92
C ALA A 82 -4.43 -13.08 -1.20
N ARG A 83 -3.11 -13.24 -1.16
CA ARG A 83 -2.40 -14.30 -0.43
C ARG A 83 -2.76 -14.30 1.05
N ARG A 84 -2.63 -13.14 1.72
CA ARG A 84 -2.95 -13.00 3.15
C ARG A 84 -4.41 -13.31 3.47
N ARG A 85 -5.33 -13.02 2.54
CA ARG A 85 -6.77 -13.24 2.70
C ARG A 85 -7.26 -14.56 2.11
N ARG A 86 -6.38 -15.37 1.50
CA ARG A 86 -6.70 -16.63 0.80
C ARG A 86 -7.79 -16.44 -0.27
N LEU A 87 -7.61 -15.43 -1.12
CA LEU A 87 -8.50 -15.12 -2.24
C LEU A 87 -7.97 -15.74 -3.53
N GLY A 88 -8.86 -15.97 -4.50
CA GLY A 88 -8.49 -16.38 -5.86
C GLY A 88 -7.54 -17.59 -5.88
N PRO A 89 -6.33 -17.48 -6.45
CA PRO A 89 -5.37 -18.59 -6.55
C PRO A 89 -4.97 -19.21 -5.20
N TRP A 90 -5.03 -18.44 -4.10
CA TRP A 90 -4.69 -18.94 -2.75
C TRP A 90 -5.88 -19.60 -2.03
N ARG A 91 -7.05 -19.69 -2.67
CA ARG A 91 -8.25 -20.30 -2.12
C ARG A 91 -8.28 -21.79 -2.44
N ALA A 92 -8.40 -22.64 -1.42
CA ALA A 92 -8.34 -24.09 -1.58
C ALA A 92 -9.62 -24.73 -2.15
N LYS A 93 -10.79 -24.11 -1.95
CA LYS A 93 -12.11 -24.63 -2.37
C LYS A 93 -13.04 -23.51 -2.81
N ASP A 94 -14.00 -23.84 -3.65
CA ASP A 94 -15.09 -22.97 -4.09
C ASP A 94 -14.59 -21.65 -4.72
N ARG A 95 -13.55 -21.73 -5.55
CA ARG A 95 -12.89 -20.56 -6.15
C ARG A 95 -13.83 -19.81 -7.09
N GLU A 96 -14.53 -20.52 -7.96
CA GLU A 96 -15.46 -19.93 -8.91
C GLU A 96 -16.65 -19.28 -8.20
N GLU A 97 -17.22 -19.93 -7.20
CA GLU A 97 -18.36 -19.40 -6.43
C GLU A 97 -17.99 -18.16 -5.62
N ASN A 98 -16.73 -18.05 -5.18
CA ASN A 98 -16.25 -16.90 -4.40
C ASN A 98 -15.64 -15.79 -5.26
N ARG A 99 -15.48 -15.97 -6.57
CA ARG A 99 -14.81 -15.02 -7.47
C ARG A 99 -15.31 -13.58 -7.30
N THR A 100 -16.62 -13.37 -7.32
CA THR A 100 -17.22 -12.03 -7.16
C THR A 100 -16.93 -11.42 -5.80
N ARG A 101 -16.92 -12.23 -4.73
CA ARG A 101 -16.60 -11.78 -3.36
C ARG A 101 -15.13 -11.41 -3.22
N ASP A 102 -14.27 -12.15 -3.90
CA ASP A 102 -12.82 -11.94 -3.91
C ASP A 102 -12.48 -10.64 -4.65
N LEU A 103 -13.08 -10.40 -5.82
CA LEU A 103 -12.99 -9.13 -6.57
C LEU A 103 -13.49 -7.95 -5.72
N ALA A 104 -14.65 -8.08 -5.08
CA ALA A 104 -15.19 -7.05 -4.20
C ALA A 104 -14.28 -6.76 -2.98
N SER A 105 -13.51 -7.74 -2.53
CA SER A 105 -12.55 -7.57 -1.44
C SER A 105 -11.32 -6.75 -1.86
N LEU A 106 -10.80 -6.98 -3.07
CA LEU A 106 -9.72 -6.16 -3.64
C LEU A 106 -10.18 -4.73 -4.00
N ALA A 107 -11.40 -4.57 -4.53
CA ALA A 107 -11.96 -3.25 -4.80
C ALA A 107 -12.06 -2.39 -3.53
N ARG A 108 -12.51 -2.98 -2.41
CA ARG A 108 -12.54 -2.32 -1.09
C ARG A 108 -11.15 -2.06 -0.52
N ALA A 109 -10.16 -2.86 -0.89
CA ALA A 109 -8.74 -2.60 -0.60
C ALA A 109 -8.11 -1.54 -1.53
N GLY A 110 -8.90 -1.00 -2.45
CA GLY A 110 -8.56 0.17 -3.25
C GLY A 110 -7.81 -0.12 -4.55
N PHE A 111 -7.77 -1.39 -4.97
CA PHE A 111 -7.16 -1.80 -6.24
C PHE A 111 -8.11 -1.55 -7.42
N ALA A 112 -7.53 -1.24 -8.59
CA ALA A 112 -8.27 -1.11 -9.83
C ALA A 112 -8.89 -2.46 -10.24
N TYR A 113 -10.03 -2.40 -10.94
CA TYR A 113 -10.76 -3.60 -11.34
C TYR A 113 -9.93 -4.56 -12.18
N ASP A 114 -9.21 -4.04 -13.20
CA ASP A 114 -8.40 -4.87 -14.09
C ASP A 114 -7.27 -5.59 -13.35
N LEU A 115 -6.64 -4.91 -12.39
CA LEU A 115 -5.61 -5.51 -11.55
C LEU A 115 -6.21 -6.58 -10.63
N ALA A 116 -7.36 -6.29 -10.02
CA ALA A 116 -8.06 -7.26 -9.18
C ALA A 116 -8.45 -8.51 -9.99
N ARG A 117 -8.96 -8.32 -11.21
CA ARG A 117 -9.27 -9.41 -12.13
C ARG A 117 -8.03 -10.22 -12.49
N LYS A 118 -6.92 -9.56 -12.84
CA LYS A 118 -5.63 -10.22 -13.14
C LYS A 118 -5.17 -11.11 -11.98
N VAL A 119 -5.26 -10.63 -10.74
CA VAL A 119 -4.85 -11.39 -9.54
C VAL A 119 -5.82 -12.53 -9.22
N ILE A 120 -7.13 -12.28 -9.24
CA ILE A 120 -8.13 -13.30 -8.84
C ILE A 120 -8.26 -14.40 -9.89
N ASP A 121 -8.09 -14.08 -11.18
CA ASP A 121 -8.25 -15.02 -12.28
C ASP A 121 -6.92 -15.70 -12.68
N ALA A 122 -5.79 -15.39 -12.01
CA ALA A 122 -4.50 -16.04 -12.28
C ALA A 122 -4.58 -17.56 -12.10
N LYS A 123 -3.94 -18.34 -12.97
CA LYS A 123 -4.07 -19.81 -12.96
C LYS A 123 -3.58 -20.40 -11.63
N ASP A 124 -2.42 -19.95 -11.19
CA ASP A 124 -1.71 -20.35 -9.99
C ASP A 124 -1.00 -19.13 -9.38
N THR A 125 -0.32 -19.37 -8.25
CA THR A 125 0.42 -18.33 -7.53
C THR A 125 1.71 -17.94 -8.24
N ASP A 126 2.30 -18.87 -8.98
CA ASP A 126 3.59 -18.69 -9.65
C ASP A 126 3.48 -17.63 -10.75
N ALA A 127 2.34 -17.61 -11.47
CA ALA A 127 2.01 -16.56 -12.43
C ALA A 127 1.93 -15.13 -11.84
N LEU A 128 1.96 -14.98 -10.51
CA LEU A 128 1.96 -13.70 -9.80
C LEU A 128 3.27 -13.40 -9.06
N ASP A 129 4.14 -14.40 -8.89
CA ASP A 129 5.44 -14.26 -8.21
C ASP A 129 6.57 -13.87 -9.20
N GLU A 130 6.34 -13.97 -10.52
CA GLU A 130 7.28 -13.59 -11.60
C GLU A 130 7.32 -12.08 -11.93
N VAL A 131 6.75 -11.22 -11.08
CA VAL A 131 6.57 -9.76 -11.36
C VAL A 131 7.13 -8.87 -10.27
#